data_AF-A0A7C4IZB7-F1
#
_entry.id   AF-A0A7C4IZB7-F1
#
_cell.length_a   1.000
_cell.length_b   1.000
_cell.length_c   1.000
_cell.angle_alpha   90.00
_cell.angle_beta   90.00
_cell.angle_gamma   90.00
#
_symmetry.space_group_name_H-M   'P 1'
#
loop_
_entity.id
_entity.type
_entity.pdbx_description
1 polymer ?
#
loop_
_entity_poly.entity_id
_entity_poly.type
_entity_poly.pdbx_seq_one_letter_code
_entity_poly.pdbx_strand_id
1 'polypeptide(L)'
;MPWDIAGKGQNLTKSGTSRETHALQEVLSGLTKVSVKVGDLRDALLAGGSPATPAELSKRFEEYLEELTKGKEPGKVRIVLE
;
A
#
# COMPACT_ATOMS: atom_id res chain seq x y z
N MET A 1 64.25 15.25 11.98
CA MET A 1 63.47 14.87 13.18
C MET A 1 61.99 15.09 12.88
N PRO A 2 61.09 14.31 13.52
CA PRO A 2 59.91 13.67 12.94
C PRO A 2 58.63 14.51 13.19
N TRP A 3 57.48 13.83 13.26
CA TRP A 3 56.16 14.27 13.76
C TRP A 3 55.27 15.06 12.79
N ASP A 4 54.33 14.37 12.16
CA ASP A 4 52.92 14.78 12.16
C ASP A 4 52.04 13.61 11.71
N ILE A 5 51.86 12.68 12.65
CA ILE A 5 50.77 11.70 12.58
C ILE A 5 49.52 12.44 13.09
N ALA A 6 48.69 12.93 12.17
CA ALA A 6 47.35 13.41 12.51
C ALA A 6 46.37 13.18 11.34
N GLY A 7 46.29 11.94 10.87
CA GLY A 7 45.24 11.46 9.97
C GLY A 7 44.25 10.54 10.70
N LYS A 8 43.71 10.95 11.85
CA LYS A 8 42.58 10.27 12.48
C LYS A 8 41.29 10.94 12.03
N GLY A 9 40.36 10.11 11.56
CA GLY A 9 38.95 10.45 11.49
C GLY A 9 38.41 10.50 10.07
N GLN A 10 37.92 9.36 9.60
CA GLN A 10 36.57 9.21 9.03
C GLN A 10 36.52 7.94 8.18
N ASN A 11 36.11 6.82 8.77
CA ASN A 11 35.00 6.04 8.20
C ASN A 11 34.51 5.08 9.28
N LEU A 12 33.59 5.57 10.13
CA LEU A 12 32.66 4.69 10.81
C LEU A 12 31.72 4.17 9.73
N THR A 13 32.11 3.05 9.12
CA THR A 13 31.24 2.30 8.24
C THR A 13 29.99 1.96 9.04
N LYS A 14 28.87 2.59 8.67
CA LYS A 14 27.54 2.30 9.21
C LYS A 14 27.19 0.86 8.87
N SER A 15 27.67 -0.06 9.69
CA SER A 15 27.28 -1.46 9.66
C SER A 15 26.04 -1.61 10.52
N GLY A 16 24.91 -1.88 9.87
CA GLY A 16 23.68 -2.28 10.55
C GLY A 16 22.43 -1.49 10.16
N THR A 17 21.97 -1.62 8.91
CA THR A 17 20.53 -1.41 8.61
C THR A 17 20.04 -2.15 7.34
N SER A 18 20.78 -3.16 6.86
CA SER A 18 20.42 -3.82 5.60
C SER A 18 19.44 -4.96 5.75
N ARG A 19 19.05 -5.32 6.99
CA ARG A 19 18.17 -6.47 7.24
C ARG A 19 16.74 -6.04 7.63
N GLU A 20 16.57 -4.95 8.36
CA GLU A 20 15.23 -4.43 8.69
C GLU A 20 14.52 -3.82 7.47
N THR A 21 15.26 -3.13 6.61
CA THR A 21 14.71 -2.50 5.40
C THR A 21 14.25 -3.53 4.39
N HIS A 22 15.00 -4.62 4.21
CA HIS A 22 14.67 -5.66 3.23
C HIS A 22 13.46 -6.49 3.65
N ALA A 23 13.35 -6.85 4.94
CA ALA A 23 12.20 -7.60 5.45
C ALA A 23 10.90 -6.78 5.40
N LEU A 24 10.96 -5.49 5.73
CA LEU A 24 9.82 -4.58 5.55
C LEU A 24 9.48 -4.41 4.06
N GLN A 25 10.48 -4.28 3.20
CA GLN A 25 10.26 -4.13 1.76
C GLN A 25 9.67 -5.39 1.14
N GLU A 26 10.00 -6.61 1.61
CA GLU A 26 9.34 -7.84 1.14
C GLU A 26 7.89 -7.99 1.65
N VAL A 27 7.62 -7.62 2.91
CA VAL A 27 6.25 -7.60 3.44
C VAL A 27 5.40 -6.56 2.71
N LEU A 28 6.00 -5.42 2.33
CA LEU A 28 5.34 -4.34 1.59
C LEU A 28 5.31 -4.59 0.07
N SER A 29 6.24 -5.37 -0.51
CA SER A 29 6.27 -5.67 -1.96
C SER A 29 5.19 -6.66 -2.37
N GLY A 30 4.71 -7.48 -1.43
CA GLY A 30 3.55 -8.32 -1.62
C GLY A 30 2.23 -7.52 -1.71
N LEU A 31 2.21 -6.22 -1.39
CA LEU A 31 0.98 -5.46 -1.28
C LEU A 31 0.58 -4.79 -2.59
N THR A 32 -0.54 -5.22 -3.16
CA THR A 32 -1.11 -4.60 -4.36
C THR A 32 -1.97 -3.41 -3.96
N LYS A 33 -1.49 -2.18 -4.20
CA LYS A 33 -2.28 -0.95 -4.05
C LYS A 33 -3.37 -0.90 -5.12
N VAL A 34 -4.60 -0.63 -4.71
CA VAL A 34 -5.74 -0.36 -5.60
C VAL A 34 -6.27 1.01 -5.26
N SER A 35 -5.95 2.00 -6.11
CA SER A 35 -6.52 3.34 -5.99
C SER A 35 -7.95 3.33 -6.53
N VAL A 36 -8.89 3.88 -5.76
CA VAL A 36 -10.30 4.03 -6.11
C VAL A 36 -10.65 5.50 -6.01
N LYS A 37 -11.24 6.07 -7.06
CA LYS A 37 -11.73 7.44 -6.99
C LYS A 37 -13.08 7.48 -6.29
N VAL A 38 -13.31 8.51 -5.48
CA VAL A 38 -14.61 8.70 -4.81
C VAL A 38 -15.78 8.77 -5.80
N GLY A 39 -15.56 9.34 -6.99
CA GLY A 39 -16.55 9.36 -8.08
C GLY A 39 -16.95 7.96 -8.53
N ASP A 40 -15.97 7.11 -8.82
CA ASP A 40 -16.20 5.73 -9.28
C ASP A 40 -16.92 4.89 -8.21
N LEU A 41 -16.55 5.07 -6.93
CA LEU A 41 -17.23 4.43 -5.81
C LEU A 41 -18.69 4.89 -5.71
N ARG A 42 -18.95 6.20 -5.84
CA ARG A 42 -20.31 6.75 -5.81
C ARG A 42 -21.14 6.20 -6.95
N ASP A 43 -20.59 6.14 -8.16
CA ASP A 43 -21.29 5.62 -9.33
C ASP A 43 -21.59 4.13 -9.17
N ALA A 44 -20.66 3.34 -8.62
CA ALA A 44 -20.88 1.93 -8.31
C ALA A 44 -22.01 1.72 -7.28
N LEU A 45 -22.05 2.52 -6.22
CA LEU A 45 -23.13 2.46 -5.23
C LEU A 45 -24.50 2.84 -5.82
N LEU A 46 -24.53 3.73 -6.80
CA LEU A 46 -25.74 4.22 -7.46
C LEU A 46 -26.11 3.47 -8.75
N ALA A 47 -25.31 2.50 -9.19
CA ALA A 47 -25.46 1.81 -10.47
C ALA A 47 -26.82 1.10 -10.64
N GLY A 48 -27.49 0.72 -9.54
CA GLY A 48 -28.84 0.14 -9.55
C GLY A 48 -29.98 1.15 -9.36
N GLY A 49 -29.71 2.44 -9.50
CA GLY A 49 -30.70 3.51 -9.35
C GLY A 49 -30.90 4.00 -7.92
N SER A 50 -31.67 5.08 -7.80
CA SER A 50 -32.08 5.74 -6.54
C SER A 50 -33.60 5.80 -6.47
N PRO A 51 -34.21 5.59 -5.29
CA PRO A 51 -33.57 5.32 -3.99
C PRO A 51 -33.10 3.86 -3.86
N ALA A 52 -32.09 3.63 -3.01
CA ALA A 52 -31.59 2.31 -2.65
C ALA A 52 -31.65 2.11 -1.13
N THR A 53 -31.98 0.90 -0.71
CA THR A 53 -31.95 0.48 0.70
C THR A 53 -30.50 0.28 1.17
N PRO A 54 -30.24 0.33 2.48
CA PRO A 54 -28.91 0.02 3.02
C PRO A 54 -28.40 -1.37 2.59
N ALA A 55 -29.29 -2.37 2.52
CA ALA A 55 -28.94 -3.72 2.10
C ALA A 55 -28.47 -3.77 0.64
N GLU A 56 -29.14 -3.03 -0.26
CA GLU A 56 -28.73 -2.92 -1.66
C GLU A 56 -27.40 -2.19 -1.80
N LEU A 57 -27.15 -1.13 -1.02
CA LEU A 57 -25.87 -0.42 -1.03
C LEU A 57 -24.72 -1.31 -0.56
N SER A 58 -24.90 -2.09 0.50
CA SER A 58 -23.90 -3.06 0.97
C SER A 58 -23.58 -4.10 -0.10
N LYS A 59 -24.62 -4.69 -0.73
CA LYS A 59 -24.43 -5.67 -1.81
C LYS A 59 -23.65 -5.09 -3.00
N ARG A 60 -24.01 -3.88 -3.44
CA ARG A 60 -23.31 -3.19 -4.55
C ARG A 60 -21.85 -2.87 -4.20
N PHE A 61 -21.60 -2.48 -2.95
CA PHE A 61 -20.25 -2.24 -2.48
C PHE A 61 -19.41 -3.51 -2.47
N GLU A 62 -19.96 -4.61 -1.95
CA GLU A 62 -19.29 -5.92 -1.96
C GLU A 62 -18.97 -6.38 -3.39
N GLU A 63 -19.94 -6.31 -4.30
CA GLU A 63 -19.74 -6.64 -5.73
C GLU A 63 -18.63 -5.78 -6.35
N TYR A 64 -18.64 -4.47 -6.09
CA TYR A 64 -17.60 -3.56 -6.57
C TYR A 64 -16.20 -3.92 -6.02
N LEU A 65 -16.10 -4.28 -4.74
CA LEU A 65 -14.84 -4.73 -4.13
C LEU A 65 -14.36 -6.05 -4.73
N GLU A 66 -15.26 -7.00 -4.97
CA GLU A 66 -14.93 -8.27 -5.64
C GLU A 66 -14.38 -8.03 -7.05
N GLU A 67 -14.98 -7.12 -7.83
CA GLU A 67 -14.46 -6.76 -9.15
C GLU A 67 -13.06 -6.12 -9.08
N LEU A 68 -12.84 -5.20 -8.14
CA LEU A 68 -11.53 -4.55 -7.95
C LEU A 68 -10.42 -5.49 -7.49
N THR A 69 -10.79 -6.52 -6.74
CA THR A 69 -9.89 -7.52 -6.19
C THR A 69 -9.83 -8.80 -7.01
N LYS A 70 -10.59 -8.89 -8.10
CA LYS A 70 -10.59 -10.03 -9.02
C LYS A 70 -9.18 -10.31 -9.55
N GLY A 71 -8.75 -11.56 -9.40
CA GLY A 71 -7.41 -12.00 -9.81
C GLY A 71 -6.28 -11.52 -8.90
N LYS A 72 -6.58 -10.90 -7.76
CA LYS A 72 -5.60 -10.50 -6.74
C LYS A 72 -5.77 -11.36 -5.49
N GLU A 73 -4.69 -11.52 -4.75
CA GLU A 73 -4.75 -12.19 -3.44
C GLU A 73 -5.37 -11.23 -2.40
N PRO A 74 -6.53 -11.56 -1.78
CA PRO A 74 -7.23 -10.64 -0.88
C PRO A 74 -6.37 -10.16 0.29
N GLY A 75 -5.55 -11.05 0.87
CA GLY A 75 -4.63 -10.73 1.97
C GLY A 75 -3.51 -9.76 1.60
N LYS A 76 -3.35 -9.45 0.31
CA LYS A 76 -2.33 -8.57 -0.26
C LYS A 76 -2.89 -7.30 -0.89
N VAL A 77 -4.20 -7.16 -1.05
CA VAL A 77 -4.79 -5.94 -1.63
C VAL A 77 -4.98 -4.85 -0.58
N ARG A 78 -4.53 -3.62 -0.88
CA ARG A 78 -4.80 -2.41 -0.07
C ARG A 78 -5.60 -1.45 -0.95
N ILE A 79 -6.83 -1.15 -0.54
CA ILE A 79 -7.67 -0.16 -1.24
C ILE A 79 -7.39 1.22 -0.66
N VAL A 80 -7.13 2.19 -1.54
CA VAL A 80 -6.87 3.58 -1.18
C VAL A 80 -7.89 4.44 -1.91
N LEU A 81 -8.63 5.26 -1.16
CA LEU A 81 -9.56 6.23 -1.74
C LEU A 81 -8.80 7.51 -2.08
N GLU A 82 -8.96 8.00 -3.31
CA GLU A 82 -8.36 9.26 -3.80
C GLU A 82 -9.41 10.22 -4.37
#